data_AF-A0AAF0MQU4-F1
#
_entry.id   AF-A0AAF0MQU4-F1
#
_cell.length_a   1.000
_cell.length_b   1.000
_cell.length_c   1.000
_cell.angle_alpha   90.00
_cell.angle_beta   90.00
_cell.angle_gamma   90.00
#
_symmetry.space_group_name_H-M   'P 1'
#
loop_
_entity.id
_entity.type
_entity.pdbx_description
1 polymer ?
#
loop_
_entity_poly.entity_id
_entity_poly.type
_entity_poly.pdbx_seq_one_letter_code
_entity_poly.pdbx_strand_id
1 'polypeptide(L)'
;MIMKGRAISPGFAEGTAVTYPEAFSFLGGVDGSTGDLHVRDGNIAGRVFMFPNGKGSTVGSYVVYDLMVHGKAPLALVNRSAETIVTTGAVISSVPMVDGIDVSLFRDGDEVAVDGSRGYVELKGVELRHTVSSVLVCGGKVLYLKRPEHAHSFPGKISLVSGSVERGETPEEAARREISEETGISVGFPDAAGEEILVREGNTVWDVHPFLYRVASEDVKLNGENVSYKWAESGSIPEEELVDGVGGIVGALLHKAV
;
A
#
# COMPACT_ATOMS: atom_id res chain seq x y z
N MET A 1 -8.89 5.23 8.11
CA MET A 1 -7.53 5.76 7.85
C MET A 1 -7.63 6.99 6.94
N ILE A 2 -6.85 8.04 7.19
CA ILE A 2 -6.79 9.25 6.33
C ILE A 2 -5.42 9.32 5.67
N MET A 3 -5.40 9.51 4.36
CA MET A 3 -4.19 9.66 3.54
C MET A 3 -4.13 11.05 2.94
N LYS A 4 -2.91 11.60 2.86
CA LYS A 4 -2.65 12.90 2.24
C LYS A 4 -2.06 12.70 0.84
N GLY A 5 -2.70 13.33 -0.13
CA GLY A 5 -2.23 13.43 -1.50
C GLY A 5 -2.05 14.88 -1.94
N ARG A 6 -2.11 15.09 -3.25
CA ARG A 6 -2.10 16.38 -3.93
C ARG A 6 -3.52 16.76 -4.33
N ALA A 7 -3.96 17.95 -3.91
CA ALA A 7 -5.23 18.53 -4.37
C ALA A 7 -5.12 18.90 -5.85
N ILE A 8 -6.05 18.41 -6.69
CA ILE A 8 -6.07 18.71 -8.13
C ILE A 8 -7.30 19.53 -8.51
N SER A 9 -8.49 19.05 -8.11
CA SER A 9 -9.76 19.71 -8.38
C SER A 9 -10.53 19.83 -7.06
N PRO A 10 -10.98 21.04 -6.68
CA PRO A 10 -11.58 21.30 -5.38
C PRO A 10 -12.96 20.63 -5.23
N GLY A 11 -13.43 20.61 -3.99
CA GLY A 11 -14.72 20.04 -3.58
C GLY A 11 -14.56 18.91 -2.58
N PHE A 12 -15.70 18.41 -2.10
CA PHE A 12 -15.79 17.30 -1.15
C PHE A 12 -16.85 16.32 -1.63
N ALA A 13 -16.55 15.04 -1.52
CA ALA A 13 -17.47 13.97 -1.88
C ALA A 13 -17.29 12.77 -0.96
N GLU A 14 -18.38 12.07 -0.70
CA GLU A 14 -18.38 10.82 0.03
C GLU A 14 -19.21 9.79 -0.74
N GLY A 15 -18.68 8.57 -0.90
CA GLY A 15 -19.39 7.51 -1.59
C GLY A 15 -18.63 6.21 -1.64
N THR A 16 -19.20 5.26 -2.36
CA THR A 16 -18.64 3.92 -2.53
C THR A 16 -17.54 3.93 -3.59
N ALA A 17 -16.42 3.27 -3.29
CA ALA A 17 -15.31 3.10 -4.22
C ALA A 17 -15.64 2.13 -5.35
N VAL A 18 -15.20 2.49 -6.55
CA VAL A 18 -15.07 1.62 -7.71
C VAL A 18 -13.61 1.71 -8.16
N THR A 19 -12.89 0.60 -8.10
CA THR A 19 -11.44 0.56 -8.37
C THR A 19 -11.13 -0.07 -9.72
N TYR A 20 -10.06 0.37 -10.36
CA TYR A 20 -9.53 -0.28 -11.55
C TYR A 20 -8.01 -0.42 -11.40
N PRO A 21 -7.45 -1.65 -11.45
CA PRO A 21 -6.07 -1.90 -11.02
C PRO A 21 -5.03 -1.46 -12.05
N GLU A 22 -5.46 -1.17 -13.28
CA GLU A 22 -4.59 -0.76 -14.37
C GLU A 22 -4.76 0.72 -14.67
N ALA A 23 -3.84 1.27 -15.46
CA ALA A 23 -4.00 2.63 -15.93
C ALA A 23 -5.22 2.74 -16.88
N PHE A 24 -6.06 3.76 -16.68
CA PHE A 24 -7.40 3.87 -17.23
C PHE A 24 -7.53 5.01 -18.26
N SER A 25 -8.20 4.74 -19.38
CA SER A 25 -8.57 5.75 -20.39
C SER A 25 -10.07 5.97 -20.37
N PHE A 26 -10.51 7.21 -20.11
CA PHE A 26 -11.91 7.57 -20.25
C PHE A 26 -12.39 7.41 -21.70
N LEU A 27 -11.54 7.73 -22.67
CA LEU A 27 -11.83 7.45 -24.08
C LEU A 27 -11.85 5.92 -24.29
N GLY A 28 -13.03 5.39 -24.60
CA GLY A 28 -13.26 3.97 -24.83
C GLY A 28 -13.43 3.12 -23.57
N GLY A 29 -13.01 3.59 -22.39
CA GLY A 29 -13.12 2.84 -21.14
C GLY A 29 -14.45 2.99 -20.41
N VAL A 30 -15.23 4.03 -20.72
CA VAL A 30 -16.55 4.30 -20.12
C VAL A 30 -17.50 4.89 -21.15
N ASP A 31 -18.78 4.57 -21.04
CA ASP A 31 -19.85 5.25 -21.76
C ASP A 31 -20.15 6.62 -21.11
N GLY A 32 -19.95 7.71 -21.85
CA GLY A 32 -20.15 9.07 -21.35
C GLY A 32 -21.61 9.44 -21.02
N SER A 33 -22.58 8.64 -21.45
CA SER A 33 -24.01 8.87 -21.23
C SER A 33 -24.61 8.03 -20.10
N THR A 34 -24.00 6.88 -19.77
CA THR A 34 -24.49 5.98 -18.72
C THR A 34 -23.56 5.87 -17.51
N GLY A 35 -22.25 6.06 -17.70
CA GLY A 35 -21.22 5.80 -16.70
C GLY A 35 -20.80 4.33 -16.60
N ASP A 36 -21.29 3.46 -17.50
CA ASP A 36 -20.93 2.04 -17.53
C ASP A 36 -19.50 1.85 -18.04
N LEU A 37 -18.75 1.00 -17.36
CA LEU A 37 -17.39 0.65 -17.76
C LEU A 37 -17.43 -0.34 -18.92
N HIS A 38 -16.58 -0.12 -19.93
CA HIS A 38 -16.40 -1.07 -21.04
C HIS A 38 -15.27 -2.09 -20.78
N VAL A 39 -14.41 -1.79 -19.81
CA VAL A 39 -13.23 -2.60 -19.49
C VAL A 39 -13.52 -3.74 -18.51
N ARG A 40 -14.66 -3.66 -17.81
CA ARG A 40 -15.18 -4.66 -16.87
C ARG A 40 -16.63 -4.33 -16.52
N ASP A 41 -17.31 -5.25 -15.86
CA ASP A 41 -18.61 -4.95 -15.24
C ASP A 41 -18.44 -3.89 -14.13
N GLY A 42 -19.27 -2.85 -14.18
CA GLY A 42 -19.29 -1.77 -13.19
C GLY A 42 -19.80 -0.46 -13.77
N ASN A 43 -20.18 0.47 -12.87
CA ASN A 43 -20.64 1.80 -13.23
C ASN A 43 -20.02 2.84 -12.27
N ILE A 44 -19.55 3.97 -12.80
CA ILE A 44 -18.85 5.00 -12.02
C ILE A 44 -19.75 6.18 -11.62
N ALA A 45 -20.97 6.26 -12.13
CA ALA A 45 -21.89 7.37 -11.86
C ALA A 45 -22.25 7.41 -10.37
N GLY A 46 -22.03 8.56 -9.73
CA GLY A 46 -22.32 8.70 -8.31
C GLY A 46 -21.41 7.87 -7.39
N ARG A 47 -20.22 7.46 -7.87
CA ARG A 47 -19.23 6.68 -7.11
C ARG A 47 -17.89 7.39 -7.01
N VAL A 48 -17.03 6.96 -6.09
CA VAL A 48 -15.63 7.40 -6.04
C VAL A 48 -14.83 6.48 -6.95
N PHE A 49 -14.37 6.99 -8.09
CA PHE A 49 -13.64 6.17 -9.06
C PHE A 49 -12.12 6.29 -8.85
N MET A 50 -11.46 5.16 -8.68
CA MET A 50 -10.06 5.09 -8.26
C MET A 50 -9.25 4.21 -9.21
N PHE A 51 -8.17 4.74 -9.75
CA PHE A 51 -7.30 4.01 -10.67
C PHE A 51 -5.87 4.56 -10.59
N PRO A 52 -4.81 3.75 -10.82
CA PRO A 52 -3.46 4.17 -10.49
C PRO A 52 -2.97 5.30 -11.37
N ASN A 53 -3.14 5.20 -12.69
CA ASN A 53 -2.67 6.20 -13.64
C ASN A 53 -3.70 6.47 -14.73
N GLY A 54 -3.75 7.71 -15.22
CA GLY A 54 -4.47 8.01 -16.46
C GLY A 54 -3.73 7.43 -17.68
N LYS A 55 -4.48 6.91 -18.64
CA LYS A 55 -4.04 6.70 -20.02
C LYS A 55 -4.86 7.65 -20.89
N GLY A 56 -4.24 8.61 -21.56
CA GLY A 56 -4.98 9.65 -22.25
C GLY A 56 -4.27 10.20 -23.47
N SER A 57 -5.04 10.29 -24.55
CA SER A 57 -4.84 11.20 -25.68
C SER A 57 -5.90 12.32 -25.54
N THR A 58 -5.65 13.49 -26.14
CA THR A 58 -6.31 14.80 -25.94
C THR A 58 -7.84 14.82 -25.69
N VAL A 59 -8.59 13.81 -26.15
CA VAL A 59 -10.05 13.73 -26.09
C VAL A 59 -10.62 13.20 -24.76
N GLY A 60 -9.82 12.49 -23.95
CA GLY A 60 -10.33 11.83 -22.72
C GLY A 60 -10.98 12.79 -21.71
N SER A 61 -10.55 14.05 -21.66
CA SER A 61 -11.13 15.09 -20.80
C SER A 61 -12.59 15.40 -21.17
N TYR A 62 -12.95 15.33 -22.45
CA TYR A 62 -14.32 15.56 -22.92
C TYR A 62 -15.26 14.45 -22.50
N VAL A 63 -14.78 13.21 -22.35
CA VAL A 63 -15.62 12.10 -21.86
C VAL A 63 -16.00 12.31 -20.39
N VAL A 64 -15.07 12.83 -19.56
CA VAL A 64 -15.40 13.21 -18.18
C VAL A 64 -16.46 14.32 -18.15
N TYR A 65 -16.34 15.29 -19.06
CA TYR A 65 -17.31 16.35 -19.22
C TYR A 65 -18.68 15.84 -19.71
N ASP A 66 -18.71 14.92 -20.66
CA ASP A 66 -19.94 14.28 -21.15
C ASP A 66 -20.67 13.54 -20.02
N LEU A 67 -19.92 12.83 -19.16
CA LEU A 67 -20.50 12.21 -17.96
C LEU A 67 -21.18 13.27 -17.07
N MET A 68 -20.55 14.43 -16.86
CA MET A 68 -21.14 15.52 -16.09
C MET A 68 -22.41 16.07 -16.77
N VAL A 69 -22.37 16.31 -18.08
CA VAL A 69 -23.52 16.80 -18.87
C VAL A 69 -24.72 15.84 -18.76
N HIS A 70 -24.48 14.52 -18.74
CA HIS A 70 -25.52 13.51 -18.58
C HIS A 70 -25.89 13.21 -17.11
N GLY A 71 -25.30 13.91 -16.14
CA GLY A 71 -25.52 13.67 -14.71
C GLY A 71 -25.01 12.30 -14.24
N LYS A 72 -24.00 11.75 -14.92
CA LYS A 72 -23.36 10.44 -14.68
C LYS A 72 -21.89 10.56 -14.25
N ALA A 73 -21.43 11.75 -13.89
CA ALA A 73 -20.08 11.93 -13.38
C ALA A 73 -19.85 11.10 -12.09
N PRO A 74 -18.62 10.62 -11.86
CA PRO A 74 -18.23 10.12 -10.55
C PRO A 74 -18.27 11.26 -9.52
N LEU A 75 -18.50 10.89 -8.27
CA LEU A 75 -18.49 11.81 -7.13
C LEU A 75 -17.09 12.38 -6.88
N ALA A 76 -16.05 11.59 -7.13
CA ALA A 76 -14.66 12.01 -7.04
C ALA A 76 -13.76 11.08 -7.85
N LEU A 77 -12.57 11.59 -8.19
CA LEU A 77 -11.49 10.83 -8.80
C LEU A 77 -10.29 10.76 -7.85
N VAL A 78 -9.69 9.57 -7.74
CA VAL A 78 -8.45 9.38 -6.97
C VAL A 78 -7.42 8.61 -7.78
N ASN A 79 -6.20 9.13 -7.85
CA ASN A 79 -5.09 8.50 -8.57
C ASN A 79 -3.82 8.38 -7.73
N ARG A 80 -2.95 7.45 -8.14
CA ARG A 80 -1.56 7.38 -7.68
C ARG A 80 -0.71 8.42 -8.41
N SER A 81 -0.86 8.47 -9.73
CA SER A 81 -0.25 9.50 -10.57
C SER A 81 -1.22 9.90 -11.68
N ALA A 82 -1.82 11.06 -11.55
CA ALA A 82 -2.72 11.62 -12.54
C ALA A 82 -1.95 12.15 -13.76
N GLU A 83 -2.55 11.97 -14.93
CA GLU A 83 -2.07 12.54 -16.20
C GLU A 83 -2.88 13.81 -16.53
N THR A 84 -2.29 14.75 -17.27
CA THR A 84 -2.85 16.08 -17.54
C THR A 84 -4.26 16.02 -18.12
N ILE A 85 -4.58 15.07 -18.99
CA ILE A 85 -5.91 14.96 -19.61
C ILE A 85 -6.97 14.58 -18.57
N VAL A 86 -6.66 13.66 -17.65
CA VAL A 86 -7.57 13.30 -16.55
C VAL A 86 -7.77 14.49 -15.61
N THR A 87 -6.69 15.18 -15.23
CA THR A 87 -6.78 16.36 -14.36
C THR A 87 -7.62 17.47 -15.00
N THR A 88 -7.45 17.70 -16.30
CA THR A 88 -8.25 18.67 -17.06
C THR A 88 -9.72 18.28 -17.05
N GLY A 89 -10.03 17.01 -17.34
CA GLY A 89 -11.39 16.46 -17.30
C GLY A 89 -12.06 16.66 -15.93
N ALA A 90 -11.34 16.41 -14.85
CA ALA A 90 -11.85 16.61 -13.49
C ALA A 90 -12.17 18.08 -13.19
N VAL A 91 -11.24 18.99 -13.55
CA VAL A 91 -11.38 20.43 -13.30
C VAL A 91 -12.54 21.03 -14.11
N ILE A 92 -12.62 20.76 -15.42
CA ILE A 92 -13.71 21.31 -16.25
C ILE A 92 -15.08 20.76 -15.85
N SER A 93 -15.12 19.56 -15.28
CA SER A 93 -16.34 18.89 -14.84
C SER A 93 -16.68 19.16 -13.37
N SER A 94 -15.87 19.97 -12.67
CA SER A 94 -16.00 20.23 -11.23
C SER A 94 -16.10 18.95 -10.38
N VAL A 95 -15.39 17.89 -10.80
CA VAL A 95 -15.29 16.64 -10.05
C VAL A 95 -14.13 16.76 -9.07
N PRO A 96 -14.35 16.61 -7.76
CA PRO A 96 -13.28 16.59 -6.76
C PRO A 96 -12.21 15.56 -7.11
N MET A 97 -10.93 15.94 -7.01
CA MET A 97 -9.85 15.07 -7.40
C MET A 97 -8.63 15.19 -6.49
N VAL A 98 -8.13 14.03 -6.06
CA VAL A 98 -6.88 13.89 -5.30
C VAL A 98 -5.92 12.93 -6.01
N ASP A 99 -4.66 13.34 -6.11
CA ASP A 99 -3.58 12.58 -6.73
C ASP A 99 -2.52 12.18 -5.68
N GLY A 100 -1.62 11.23 -6.00
CA GLY A 100 -0.59 10.78 -5.05
C GLY A 100 -1.08 9.84 -3.96
N ILE A 101 -2.17 9.10 -4.20
CA ILE A 101 -2.72 8.11 -3.27
C ILE A 101 -2.50 6.72 -3.84
N ASP A 102 -1.99 5.78 -3.04
CA ASP A 102 -1.90 4.41 -3.51
C ASP A 102 -3.27 3.73 -3.53
N VAL A 103 -3.88 3.70 -4.72
CA VAL A 103 -5.22 3.14 -4.91
C VAL A 103 -5.29 1.61 -4.75
N SER A 104 -4.16 0.89 -4.71
CA SER A 104 -4.17 -0.56 -4.43
C SER A 104 -4.64 -0.91 -3.02
N LEU A 105 -4.68 0.07 -2.11
CA LEU A 105 -5.24 -0.09 -0.77
C LEU A 105 -6.76 -0.16 -0.77
N PHE A 106 -7.43 0.19 -1.87
CA PHE A 106 -8.88 0.27 -1.98
C PHE A 106 -9.45 -0.93 -2.73
N ARG A 107 -10.69 -1.27 -2.41
CA ARG A 107 -11.48 -2.35 -3.00
C ARG A 107 -12.84 -1.82 -3.44
N ASP A 108 -13.44 -2.45 -4.45
CA ASP A 108 -14.84 -2.17 -4.81
C ASP A 108 -15.73 -2.32 -3.57
N GLY A 109 -16.58 -1.32 -3.32
CA GLY A 109 -17.49 -1.34 -2.17
C GLY A 109 -16.99 -0.59 -0.94
N ASP A 110 -15.73 -0.17 -0.88
CA ASP A 110 -15.24 0.63 0.26
C ASP A 110 -15.99 1.94 0.40
N GLU A 111 -16.23 2.36 1.65
CA GLU A 111 -16.72 3.71 1.94
C GLU A 111 -15.55 4.68 2.00
N VAL A 112 -15.59 5.70 1.14
CA VAL A 112 -14.49 6.66 0.96
C VAL A 112 -15.02 8.09 1.00
N ALA A 113 -14.30 8.96 1.70
CA ALA A 113 -14.48 10.41 1.59
C ALA A 113 -13.25 11.04 0.91
N VAL A 114 -13.49 11.94 -0.03
CA VAL A 114 -12.47 12.65 -0.81
C VAL A 114 -12.63 14.14 -0.61
N ASP A 115 -11.58 14.78 -0.12
CA ASP A 115 -11.46 16.23 -0.04
C ASP A 115 -10.46 16.71 -1.09
N GLY A 116 -10.97 17.01 -2.28
CA GLY A 116 -10.19 17.54 -3.40
C GLY A 116 -9.62 18.94 -3.14
N SER A 117 -10.15 19.66 -2.14
CA SER A 117 -9.68 21.01 -1.79
C SER A 117 -8.42 20.98 -0.93
N ARG A 118 -8.38 20.04 0.02
CA ARG A 118 -7.24 19.88 0.95
C ARG A 118 -6.30 18.73 0.56
N GLY A 119 -6.68 17.91 -0.40
CA GLY A 119 -5.88 16.79 -0.88
C GLY A 119 -5.90 15.60 0.08
N TYR A 120 -7.06 15.27 0.67
CA TYR A 120 -7.20 14.14 1.58
C TYR A 120 -8.15 13.09 1.05
N VAL A 121 -7.83 11.82 1.32
CA VAL A 121 -8.71 10.67 1.08
C VAL A 121 -8.84 9.88 2.37
N GLU A 122 -10.06 9.68 2.84
CA GLU A 122 -10.37 8.84 3.98
C GLU A 122 -10.92 7.50 3.52
N LEU A 123 -10.25 6.42 3.89
CA LEU A 123 -10.77 5.05 3.80
C LEU A 123 -11.43 4.69 5.13
N LYS A 124 -12.75 4.48 5.12
CA LYS A 124 -13.55 4.21 6.33
C LYS A 124 -13.59 2.70 6.64
N GLY A 125 -13.89 2.38 7.90
CA GLY A 125 -14.08 0.99 8.32
C GLY A 125 -12.83 0.11 8.30
N VAL A 126 -11.64 0.72 8.16
CA VAL A 126 -10.35 0.02 8.23
C VAL A 126 -9.54 0.42 9.45
N GLU A 127 -8.88 -0.56 10.06
CA GLU A 127 -7.94 -0.38 11.16
C GLU A 127 -6.52 -0.22 10.60
N LEU A 128 -5.80 0.82 11.04
CA LEU A 128 -4.38 1.00 10.72
C LEU A 128 -3.55 0.37 11.84
N ARG A 129 -2.63 -0.53 11.49
CA ARG A 129 -1.69 -1.16 12.44
C ARG A 129 -0.26 -0.92 12.00
N HIS A 130 0.54 -0.36 12.90
CA HIS A 130 1.96 -0.13 12.67
C HIS A 130 2.74 -1.39 13.05
N THR A 131 3.61 -1.85 12.15
CA THR A 131 4.44 -3.03 12.34
C THR A 131 5.85 -2.75 11.84
N VAL A 132 6.82 -3.44 12.41
CA VAL A 132 8.21 -3.41 11.93
C VAL A 132 8.52 -4.68 11.16
N SER A 133 9.46 -4.59 10.22
CA SER A 133 10.05 -5.77 9.59
C SER A 133 11.55 -5.59 9.47
N SER A 134 12.31 -6.43 10.17
CA SER A 134 13.74 -6.24 10.40
C SER A 134 14.57 -7.28 9.66
N VAL A 135 15.37 -6.80 8.71
CA VAL A 135 16.38 -7.57 7.98
C VAL A 135 17.65 -7.65 8.82
N LEU A 136 17.96 -8.83 9.37
CA LEU A 136 19.23 -9.07 10.05
C LEU A 136 20.21 -9.68 9.06
N VAL A 137 21.41 -9.09 8.98
CA VAL A 137 22.49 -9.52 8.10
C VAL A 137 23.70 -9.98 8.90
N CYS A 138 24.17 -11.19 8.67
CA CYS A 138 25.39 -11.74 9.24
C CYS A 138 26.19 -12.47 8.16
N GLY A 139 27.46 -12.10 7.97
CA GLY A 139 28.33 -12.76 6.98
C GLY A 139 27.78 -12.78 5.55
N GLY A 140 26.99 -11.78 5.15
CA GLY A 140 26.34 -11.70 3.83
C GLY A 140 25.03 -12.48 3.69
N LYS A 141 24.58 -13.16 4.73
CA LYS A 141 23.29 -13.88 4.78
C LYS A 141 22.25 -13.08 5.55
N VAL A 142 20.99 -13.29 5.18
CA VAL A 142 19.81 -12.72 5.84
C VAL A 142 19.18 -13.78 6.76
N LEU A 143 18.75 -13.36 7.95
CA LEU A 143 17.95 -14.20 8.84
C LEU A 143 16.50 -14.25 8.36
N TYR A 144 15.99 -15.47 8.21
CA TYR A 144 14.60 -15.74 7.89
C TYR A 144 13.97 -16.63 8.95
N LEU A 145 12.74 -16.32 9.35
CA LEU A 145 11.97 -17.04 10.36
C LEU A 145 10.77 -17.75 9.73
N LYS A 146 10.54 -19.00 10.10
CA LYS A 146 9.38 -19.78 9.66
C LYS A 146 8.25 -19.61 10.65
N ARG A 147 7.12 -19.11 10.17
CA ARG A 147 5.90 -18.92 10.96
C ARG A 147 5.21 -20.27 11.21
N PRO A 148 4.54 -20.45 12.36
CA PRO A 148 3.74 -21.64 12.61
C PRO A 148 2.53 -21.75 11.65
N GLU A 149 2.04 -22.97 11.45
CA GLU A 149 0.83 -23.24 10.64
C GLU A 149 -0.46 -22.64 11.22
N HIS A 150 -0.45 -22.28 12.50
CA HIS A 150 -1.58 -21.65 13.19
C HIS A 150 -1.41 -20.13 13.36
N ALA A 151 -0.40 -19.53 12.71
CA ALA A 151 -0.23 -18.08 12.75
C ALA A 151 -1.46 -17.37 12.18
N HIS A 152 -1.89 -16.29 12.82
CA HIS A 152 -3.07 -15.52 12.40
C HIS A 152 -2.94 -15.01 10.96
N SER A 153 -1.77 -14.47 10.61
CA SER A 153 -1.46 -13.97 9.27
C SER A 153 -0.30 -14.76 8.68
N PHE A 154 -0.45 -15.16 7.41
CA PHE A 154 0.51 -15.94 6.62
C PHE A 154 1.01 -17.23 7.32
N PRO A 155 0.11 -18.17 7.68
CA PRO A 155 0.48 -19.42 8.32
C PRO A 155 1.46 -20.23 7.47
N GLY A 156 2.48 -20.79 8.11
CA GLY A 156 3.49 -21.61 7.44
C GLY A 156 4.38 -20.85 6.45
N LYS A 157 4.29 -19.53 6.31
CA LYS A 157 5.18 -18.74 5.44
C LYS A 157 6.49 -18.37 6.15
N ILE A 158 7.47 -17.97 5.35
CA ILE A 158 8.76 -17.48 5.84
C ILE A 158 8.73 -15.94 5.85
N SER A 159 9.21 -15.34 6.93
CA SER A 159 9.25 -13.89 7.11
C SER A 159 10.57 -13.43 7.72
N LEU A 160 10.65 -12.12 7.98
CA LEU A 160 11.70 -11.48 8.76
C LEU A 160 11.27 -11.42 10.23
N VAL A 161 12.16 -10.97 11.12
CA VAL A 161 11.76 -10.56 12.48
C VAL A 161 10.76 -9.41 12.35
N SER A 162 9.54 -9.59 12.86
CA SER A 162 8.46 -8.66 12.60
C SER A 162 7.49 -8.63 13.77
N GLY A 163 7.09 -7.44 14.20
CA GLY A 163 6.12 -7.30 15.27
C GLY A 163 5.47 -5.92 15.32
N SER A 164 4.53 -5.77 16.25
CA SER A 164 3.69 -4.57 16.32
C SER A 164 4.44 -3.43 17.01
N VAL A 165 4.24 -2.20 16.52
CA VAL A 165 4.72 -1.00 17.23
C VAL A 165 3.75 -0.70 18.37
N GLU A 166 4.23 -0.71 19.60
CA GLU A 166 3.40 -0.47 20.77
C GLU A 166 3.10 1.02 20.99
N ARG A 167 2.09 1.31 21.81
CA ARG A 167 1.69 2.69 22.08
C ARG A 167 2.79 3.42 22.84
N GLY A 168 3.33 4.46 22.23
CA GLY A 168 4.38 5.30 22.82
C GLY A 168 5.80 4.84 22.47
N GLU A 169 5.91 3.78 21.66
CA GLU A 169 7.16 3.25 21.12
C GLU A 169 7.42 3.83 19.72
N THR A 170 8.66 4.16 19.38
CA THR A 170 9.03 4.45 17.97
C THR A 170 9.19 3.16 17.17
N PRO A 171 9.05 3.17 15.83
CA PRO A 171 9.32 1.99 15.03
C PRO A 171 10.73 1.40 15.23
N GLU A 172 11.75 2.22 15.48
CA GLU A 172 13.12 1.73 15.77
C GLU A 172 13.21 1.04 17.14
N GLU A 173 12.51 1.55 18.14
CA GLU A 173 12.43 0.93 19.46
C GLU A 173 11.72 -0.43 19.39
N ALA A 174 10.59 -0.48 18.66
CA ALA A 174 9.86 -1.71 18.38
C ALA A 174 10.75 -2.73 17.66
N ALA A 175 11.45 -2.31 16.60
CA ALA A 175 12.37 -3.19 15.89
C ALA A 175 13.44 -3.77 16.82
N ARG A 176 14.06 -2.97 17.69
CA ARG A 176 15.05 -3.48 18.65
C ARG A 176 14.44 -4.47 19.65
N ARG A 177 13.25 -4.17 20.17
CA ARG A 177 12.53 -5.04 21.11
C ARG A 177 12.18 -6.38 20.46
N GLU A 178 11.53 -6.36 19.30
CA GLU A 178 11.12 -7.55 18.56
C GLU A 178 12.33 -8.42 18.17
N ILE A 179 13.44 -7.82 17.73
CA ILE A 179 14.69 -8.56 17.47
C ILE A 179 15.18 -9.26 18.73
N SER A 180 15.21 -8.56 19.86
CA SER A 180 15.66 -9.15 21.12
C SER A 180 14.71 -10.26 21.61
N GLU A 181 13.41 -10.07 21.47
CA GLU A 181 12.39 -11.02 21.92
C GLU A 181 12.37 -12.27 21.04
N GLU A 182 12.33 -12.11 19.72
CA GLU A 182 12.20 -13.24 18.78
C GLU A 182 13.51 -14.01 18.58
N THR A 183 14.67 -13.36 18.74
CA THR A 183 15.96 -13.97 18.37
C THR A 183 16.98 -14.03 19.49
N GLY A 184 16.77 -13.30 20.60
CA GLY A 184 17.77 -13.13 21.65
C GLY A 184 18.97 -12.25 21.27
N ILE A 185 18.98 -11.65 20.06
CA ILE A 185 20.05 -10.77 19.59
C ILE A 185 19.76 -9.33 20.04
N SER A 186 20.75 -8.67 20.62
CA SER A 186 20.67 -7.23 20.92
C SER A 186 21.31 -6.40 19.82
N VAL A 187 20.61 -5.37 19.35
CA VAL A 187 21.08 -4.46 18.29
C VAL A 187 21.07 -3.00 18.74
N GLY A 188 21.87 -2.18 18.07
CA GLY A 188 21.95 -0.73 18.29
C GLY A 188 20.92 0.06 17.46
N PHE A 189 21.41 1.01 16.67
CA PHE A 189 20.62 1.71 15.65
C PHE A 189 20.59 0.92 14.35
N PRO A 190 19.55 1.06 13.52
CA PRO A 190 19.50 0.43 12.21
C PRO A 190 20.61 0.98 11.30
N ASP A 191 21.22 0.10 10.51
CA ASP A 191 22.15 0.45 9.46
C ASP A 191 21.45 1.13 8.27
N ALA A 192 20.19 0.78 8.02
CA ALA A 192 19.34 1.40 7.01
C ALA A 192 17.85 1.31 7.38
N ALA A 193 17.07 2.26 6.89
CA ALA A 193 15.61 2.27 6.99
C ALA A 193 14.96 2.29 5.58
N GLY A 194 13.89 1.52 5.43
CA GLY A 194 13.08 1.43 4.22
C GLY A 194 12.10 2.58 4.11
N GLU A 195 11.46 2.70 2.95
CA GLU A 195 10.23 3.49 2.87
C GLU A 195 9.09 2.72 3.54
N GLU A 196 8.12 3.44 4.11
CA GLU A 196 6.92 2.86 4.69
C GLU A 196 6.10 2.14 3.61
N ILE A 197 5.63 0.93 3.93
CA ILE A 197 4.86 0.10 3.00
C ILE A 197 3.48 -0.15 3.61
N LEU A 198 2.45 0.32 2.91
CA LEU A 198 1.07 0.06 3.28
C LEU A 198 0.57 -1.20 2.57
N VAL A 199 0.08 -2.18 3.32
CA VAL A 199 -0.50 -3.42 2.78
C VAL A 199 -1.86 -3.66 3.41
N ARG A 200 -2.88 -3.96 2.60
CA ARG A 200 -4.23 -4.23 3.11
C ARG A 200 -4.58 -5.72 3.14
N GLU A 201 -4.89 -6.23 4.32
CA GLU A 201 -5.41 -7.57 4.57
C GLU A 201 -6.79 -7.46 5.24
N GLY A 202 -7.86 -7.97 4.60
CA GLY A 202 -9.22 -7.79 5.12
C GLY A 202 -9.56 -6.31 5.37
N ASN A 203 -9.92 -5.97 6.62
CA ASN A 203 -10.21 -4.62 7.09
C ASN A 203 -9.02 -3.97 7.83
N THR A 204 -7.83 -4.56 7.75
CA THR A 204 -6.62 -4.04 8.37
C THR A 204 -5.69 -3.52 7.29
N VAL A 205 -5.19 -2.30 7.47
CA VAL A 205 -4.05 -1.75 6.72
C VAL A 205 -2.85 -1.84 7.63
N TRP A 206 -1.85 -2.61 7.21
CA TRP A 206 -0.56 -2.74 7.87
C TRP A 206 0.37 -1.66 7.34
N ASP A 207 0.87 -0.81 8.24
CA ASP A 207 1.91 0.18 8.01
C ASP A 207 3.25 -0.42 8.43
N VAL A 208 3.97 -0.96 7.45
CA VAL A 208 5.21 -1.70 7.66
C VAL A 208 6.38 -0.74 7.61
N HIS A 209 7.15 -0.67 8.69
CA HIS A 209 8.38 0.09 8.83
C HIS A 209 9.59 -0.85 8.70
N PRO A 210 10.30 -0.84 7.54
CA PRO A 210 11.39 -1.78 7.30
C PRO A 210 12.72 -1.26 7.83
N PHE A 211 13.50 -2.13 8.47
CA PHE A 211 14.85 -1.80 8.98
C PHE A 211 15.88 -2.87 8.63
N LEU A 212 17.14 -2.46 8.51
CA LEU A 212 18.27 -3.37 8.34
C LEU A 212 19.24 -3.23 9.50
N TYR A 213 19.71 -4.38 10.00
CA TYR A 213 20.72 -4.47 11.06
C TYR A 213 21.82 -5.45 10.65
N ARG A 214 23.08 -5.05 10.79
CA ARG A 214 24.23 -5.95 10.72
C ARG A 214 24.55 -6.48 12.10
N VAL A 215 24.61 -7.79 12.21
CA VAL A 215 24.87 -8.48 13.48
C VAL A 215 26.16 -9.28 13.40
N ALA A 216 26.80 -9.48 14.55
CA ALA A 216 28.11 -10.12 14.62
C ALA A 216 28.05 -11.66 14.75
N SER A 217 26.87 -12.23 14.98
CA SER A 217 26.67 -13.65 15.26
C SER A 217 25.41 -14.19 14.60
N GLU A 218 25.48 -15.45 14.17
CA GLU A 218 24.33 -16.24 13.68
C GLU A 218 23.58 -16.99 14.81
N ASP A 219 24.02 -16.85 16.07
CA ASP A 219 23.40 -17.51 17.24
C ASP A 219 22.03 -16.89 17.57
N VAL A 220 20.97 -17.62 17.22
CA VAL A 220 19.57 -17.22 17.39
C VAL A 220 18.90 -18.14 18.40
N LYS A 221 18.22 -17.54 19.36
CA LYS A 221 17.41 -18.23 20.38
C LYS A 221 15.95 -17.79 20.22
N LEU A 222 15.17 -18.63 19.55
CA LEU A 222 13.75 -18.37 19.34
C LEU A 222 12.97 -18.42 20.67
N ASN A 223 12.01 -17.51 20.83
CA ASN A 223 11.09 -17.47 21.96
C ASN A 223 9.84 -18.37 21.80
N GLY A 224 9.68 -19.01 20.65
CA GLY A 224 8.55 -19.89 20.32
C GLY A 224 7.46 -19.25 19.45
N GLU A 225 7.56 -17.96 19.12
CA GLU A 225 6.67 -17.31 18.15
C GLU A 225 6.83 -17.91 16.74
N ASN A 226 8.09 -18.15 16.35
CA ASN A 226 8.46 -18.81 15.11
C ASN A 226 8.96 -20.24 15.37
N VAL A 227 8.70 -21.15 14.43
CA VAL A 227 8.97 -22.59 14.60
C VAL A 227 10.37 -23.00 14.18
N SER A 228 11.02 -22.23 13.31
CA SER A 228 12.41 -22.44 12.90
C SER A 228 13.00 -21.18 12.27
N TYR A 229 14.31 -21.15 12.07
CA TYR A 229 15.01 -20.07 11.38
C TYR A 229 16.05 -20.63 10.40
N LYS A 230 16.44 -19.80 9.43
CA LYS A 230 17.58 -20.06 8.54
C LYS A 230 18.30 -18.78 8.17
N TRP A 231 19.63 -18.83 8.14
CA TRP A 231 20.46 -17.81 7.52
C TRP A 231 20.69 -18.18 6.06
N ALA A 232 20.27 -17.33 5.13
CA ALA A 232 20.32 -17.64 3.70
C ALA A 232 20.70 -16.40 2.87
N GLU A 233 21.27 -16.61 1.68
CA GLU A 233 21.57 -15.52 0.76
C GLU A 233 20.28 -14.84 0.28
N SER A 234 20.36 -13.54 -0.01
CA SER A 234 19.24 -12.80 -0.60
C SER A 234 18.81 -13.45 -1.93
N GLY A 235 17.52 -13.70 -2.10
CA GLY A 235 16.96 -14.34 -3.30
C GLY A 235 17.12 -15.86 -3.38
N SER A 236 17.69 -16.50 -2.36
CA SER A 236 17.81 -17.97 -2.32
C SER A 236 16.52 -18.69 -1.88
N ILE A 237 15.56 -17.96 -1.31
CA ILE A 237 14.26 -18.48 -0.90
C ILE A 237 13.25 -18.18 -2.02
N PRO A 238 12.48 -19.17 -2.49
CA PRO A 238 11.43 -18.93 -3.47
C PRO A 238 10.40 -17.93 -2.94
N GLU A 239 9.96 -16.99 -3.78
CA GLU A 239 9.03 -15.91 -3.38
C GLU A 239 7.69 -16.48 -2.87
N GLU A 240 7.26 -17.62 -3.43
CA GLU A 240 6.05 -18.33 -3.00
C GLU A 240 6.14 -18.92 -1.59
N GLU A 241 7.33 -19.09 -1.02
CA GLU A 241 7.51 -19.51 0.38
C GLU A 241 7.52 -18.32 1.35
N LEU A 242 7.77 -17.11 0.84
CA LEU A 242 7.83 -15.89 1.63
C LEU A 242 6.43 -15.35 1.93
N VAL A 243 6.35 -14.54 3.00
CA VAL A 243 5.30 -13.55 3.16
C VAL A 243 5.44 -12.53 2.04
N ASP A 244 4.32 -12.19 1.40
CA ASP A 244 4.31 -11.29 0.24
C ASP A 244 5.02 -9.97 0.56
N GLY A 245 5.96 -9.56 -0.30
CA GLY A 245 6.72 -8.31 -0.16
C GLY A 245 8.04 -8.42 0.62
N VAL A 246 8.30 -9.52 1.33
CA VAL A 246 9.58 -9.73 2.05
C VAL A 246 10.78 -9.69 1.10
N GLY A 247 10.70 -10.32 -0.08
CA GLY A 247 11.77 -10.29 -1.06
C GLY A 247 12.12 -8.87 -1.51
N GLY A 248 11.09 -8.04 -1.72
CA GLY A 248 11.23 -6.63 -2.06
C GLY A 248 11.87 -5.80 -0.95
N ILE A 249 11.45 -6.00 0.31
CA ILE A 249 12.04 -5.33 1.48
C ILE A 249 13.53 -5.64 1.60
N VAL A 250 13.90 -6.92 1.53
CA VAL A 250 15.29 -7.36 1.63
C VAL A 250 16.14 -6.74 0.52
N GLY A 251 15.69 -6.84 -0.73
CA GLY A 251 16.40 -6.27 -1.87
C GLY A 251 16.61 -4.76 -1.74
N ALA A 252 15.54 -4.01 -1.42
CA ALA A 252 15.59 -2.55 -1.30
C ALA A 252 16.54 -2.09 -0.19
N LEU A 253 16.50 -2.74 0.97
CA LEU A 253 17.34 -2.38 2.12
C LEU A 253 18.81 -2.72 1.90
N LEU A 254 19.11 -3.89 1.32
CA LEU A 254 20.49 -4.28 1.02
C LEU A 254 21.15 -3.32 0.02
N HIS A 255 20.41 -2.83 -0.97
CA HIS A 255 20.92 -1.82 -1.92
C HIS A 255 21.18 -0.45 -1.28
N LYS A 256 20.37 -0.04 -0.29
CA LYS A 256 20.57 1.24 0.42
C LYS A 256 21.74 1.22 1.39
N ALA A 257 22.16 0.05 1.85
CA ALA A 257 23.16 -0.11 2.90
C ALA A 257 24.60 -0.29 2.38
N VAL A 258 24.83 -0.14 1.07
CA VAL A 258 26.15 -0.22 0.39
C VAL A 258 26.75 1.17 0.20
#